data_AF-A0A2K3K8C4-F1
#
_entry.id   AF-A0A2K3K8C4-F1
#
_cell.length_a   1.000
_cell.length_b   1.000
_cell.length_c   1.000
_cell.angle_alpha   90.00
_cell.angle_beta   90.00
_cell.angle_gamma   90.00
#
_symmetry.space_group_name_H-M   'P 1'
#
loop_
_entity.id
_entity.type
_entity.pdbx_description
1 polymer ?
#
loop_
_entity_poly.entity_id
_entity_poly.type
_entity_poly.pdbx_seq_one_letter_code
_entity_poly.pdbx_strand_id
1 'polypeptide(L)'
;MDLLRSNLSRVRIPEPTNRIYKQECCLSFDTPISEGGLFIDMFTFLAFGKDYVGWNFEKTGNPVYLHIKKTKKLVPEDRPSKKPTLLAI
;
A
#
# COMPACT_ATOMS: atom_id res chain seq x y z
N MET A 1 -3.27 -18.71 -13.56
CA MET A 1 -4.50 -18.02 -13.06
C MET A 1 -5.35 -18.95 -12.19
N ASP A 2 -5.11 -20.25 -12.20
CA ASP A 2 -5.96 -21.25 -11.53
C ASP A 2 -5.90 -21.16 -10.00
N LEU A 3 -4.73 -20.80 -9.46
CA LEU A 3 -4.55 -20.58 -8.02
C LEU A 3 -5.35 -19.38 -7.49
N LEU A 4 -5.57 -18.35 -8.31
CA LEU A 4 -6.46 -17.24 -7.93
C LEU A 4 -7.92 -17.70 -7.97
N ARG A 5 -8.30 -18.43 -9.02
CA ARG A 5 -9.68 -18.94 -9.22
C ARG A 5 -10.13 -19.84 -8.08
N SER A 6 -9.25 -20.71 -7.56
CA SER A 6 -9.56 -21.58 -6.41
C SER A 6 -9.75 -20.82 -5.10
N ASN A 7 -9.24 -19.59 -5.00
CA ASN A 7 -9.28 -18.76 -3.79
C ASN A 7 -10.25 -17.58 -3.89
N LEU A 8 -11.01 -17.45 -4.98
CA LEU A 8 -11.99 -16.36 -5.16
C LEU A 8 -13.08 -16.34 -4.08
N SER A 9 -13.42 -17.49 -3.50
CA SER A 9 -14.37 -17.57 -2.37
C SER A 9 -13.89 -16.83 -1.12
N ARG A 10 -12.59 -16.58 -0.99
CA ARG A 10 -11.98 -15.81 0.10
C ARG A 10 -11.75 -14.34 -0.26
N VAL A 11 -12.21 -13.88 -1.42
CA VAL A 11 -12.14 -12.47 -1.82
C VAL A 11 -13.50 -11.84 -1.57
N ARG A 12 -13.56 -10.84 -0.69
CA ARG A 12 -14.79 -10.09 -0.41
C ARG A 12 -14.76 -8.73 -1.11
N ILE A 13 -15.92 -8.27 -1.55
CA ILE A 13 -16.11 -6.91 -2.06
C ILE A 13 -16.45 -6.03 -0.86
N PRO A 14 -15.74 -4.91 -0.63
CA PRO A 14 -16.05 -4.01 0.47
C PRO A 14 -17.41 -3.34 0.31
N GLU A 15 -18.19 -3.31 1.39
CA GLU A 15 -19.44 -2.55 1.52
C GLU A 15 -19.20 -1.17 2.16
N PRO A 16 -20.14 -0.21 2.04
CA PRO A 16 -19.98 1.13 2.60
C PRO A 16 -19.74 1.18 4.13
N THR A 17 -20.15 0.16 4.87
CA THR A 17 -19.95 0.05 6.32
C THR A 17 -18.61 -0.55 6.70
N ASN A 18 -17.88 -1.15 5.74
CA ASN A 18 -16.62 -1.82 6.03
C ASN A 18 -15.48 -0.80 6.18
N ARG A 19 -14.67 -1.00 7.21
CA ARG A 19 -13.44 -0.24 7.41
C ARG A 19 -12.33 -0.88 6.59
N ILE A 20 -11.71 -0.09 5.72
CA ILE A 20 -10.62 -0.53 4.85
C ILE A 20 -9.34 0.17 5.30
N TYR A 21 -8.39 -0.60 5.82
CA TYR A 21 -7.11 -0.09 6.28
C TYR A 21 -6.16 -0.04 5.09
N LYS A 22 -6.00 1.13 4.47
CA LYS A 22 -5.16 1.32 3.26
C LYS A 22 -4.05 2.36 3.42
N GLN A 23 -3.91 2.94 4.60
CA GLN A 23 -2.97 4.03 4.88
C GLN A 23 -1.70 3.52 5.57
N GLU A 24 -1.85 2.59 6.50
CA GLU A 24 -0.78 2.09 7.37
C GLU A 24 -1.05 0.63 7.77
N CYS A 25 0.01 -0.09 8.12
CA CYS A 25 -0.03 -1.44 8.65
C CYS A 25 -0.70 -1.48 10.04
N CYS A 26 -1.43 -2.56 10.34
CA CYS A 26 -2.08 -2.74 11.63
C CYS A 26 -1.12 -3.11 12.78
N LEU A 27 0.14 -3.48 12.46
CA LEU A 27 1.14 -3.94 13.42
C LEU A 27 2.44 -3.13 13.40
N SER A 28 2.67 -2.31 12.38
CA SER A 28 3.86 -1.47 12.20
C SER A 28 3.47 -0.13 11.59
N PHE A 29 4.41 0.81 11.50
CA PHE A 29 4.21 2.09 10.83
C PHE A 29 4.47 2.02 9.32
N ASP A 30 4.45 0.83 8.72
CA ASP A 30 4.64 0.69 7.29
C ASP A 30 3.48 1.31 6.52
N THR A 31 3.82 2.10 5.50
CA THR A 31 2.85 2.75 4.63
C THR A 31 3.04 2.25 3.20
N PRO A 32 2.13 2.58 2.26
CA PRO A 32 2.35 2.24 0.85
C PRO A 32 3.65 2.81 0.25
N ILE A 33 4.28 3.80 0.91
CA ILE A 33 5.53 4.44 0.45
C ILE A 33 6.76 3.66 0.95
N SER A 34 6.62 2.83 1.98
CA SER A 34 7.69 1.98 2.51
C SER A 34 8.23 1.02 1.43
N GLU A 35 9.47 0.55 1.59
CA GLU A 35 10.17 -0.28 0.60
C GLU A 35 9.37 -1.52 0.15
N GLY A 36 8.67 -2.15 1.11
CA GLY A 36 7.81 -3.32 0.91
C GLY A 36 6.39 -3.00 0.44
N GLY A 37 5.95 -1.75 0.47
CA GLY A 37 4.56 -1.36 0.28
C GLY A 37 3.64 -1.89 1.38
N LEU A 38 2.34 -1.92 1.07
CA LEU A 38 1.29 -2.33 2.01
C LEU A 38 0.43 -3.44 1.39
N PHE A 39 0.17 -4.50 2.15
CA PHE A 39 -0.62 -5.67 1.73
C PHE A 39 -1.97 -5.65 2.45
N ILE A 40 -3.06 -5.52 1.70
CA ILE A 40 -4.41 -5.51 2.24
C ILE A 40 -5.04 -6.87 2.05
N ASP A 41 -5.45 -7.52 3.13
CA ASP A 41 -6.17 -8.79 3.08
C ASP A 41 -7.54 -8.58 2.40
N MET A 42 -7.78 -9.29 1.30
CA MET A 42 -9.01 -9.16 0.52
C MET A 42 -10.25 -9.74 1.19
N PHE A 43 -10.10 -10.43 2.33
CA PHE A 43 -11.20 -10.93 3.14
C PHE A 43 -11.52 -10.03 4.34
N THR A 44 -10.49 -9.56 5.06
CA THR A 44 -10.66 -8.79 6.31
C THR A 44 -10.49 -7.28 6.13
N PHE A 45 -9.91 -6.84 5.01
CA PHE A 45 -9.57 -5.45 4.71
C PHE A 45 -8.58 -4.79 5.68
N LEU A 46 -7.83 -5.61 6.43
CA LEU A 46 -6.71 -5.18 7.26
C LEU A 46 -5.45 -5.05 6.41
N ALA A 47 -4.58 -4.12 6.80
CA ALA A 47 -3.32 -3.86 6.11
C ALA A 47 -2.13 -4.39 6.91
N PHE A 48 -1.18 -5.00 6.20
CA PHE A 48 0.05 -5.54 6.76
C PHE A 48 1.25 -5.07 5.95
N GLY A 49 2.34 -4.75 6.63
CA GLY A 49 3.64 -4.55 6.02
C GLY A 49 4.22 -5.87 5.49
N LYS A 50 5.30 -5.77 4.70
CA LYS A 50 5.98 -6.93 4.10
C LYS A 50 6.37 -7.99 5.12
N ASP A 51 6.78 -7.58 6.31
CA ASP A 51 7.27 -8.52 7.34
C ASP A 51 6.11 -9.18 8.12
N TYR A 52 4.91 -8.63 8.05
CA TYR A 52 3.75 -9.07 8.82
C TYR A 52 2.66 -9.76 8.00
N VAL A 53 2.70 -9.68 6.67
CA VAL A 53 1.73 -10.36 5.80
C VAL A 53 1.81 -11.88 5.94
N GLY A 54 3.01 -12.44 6.13
CA GLY A 54 3.19 -13.87 6.40
C GLY A 54 2.52 -14.31 7.70
N TRP A 55 2.69 -13.51 8.75
CA TRP A 55 2.01 -13.73 10.03
C TRP A 55 0.48 -13.71 9.89
N ASN A 56 -0.09 -12.78 9.10
CA ASN A 56 -1.55 -12.78 8.86
C ASN A 56 -2.01 -14.03 8.09
N PHE A 57 -1.24 -14.47 7.09
CA PHE A 57 -1.52 -15.68 6.34
C PHE A 57 -1.54 -16.92 7.25
N GLU A 58 -0.55 -17.07 8.12
CA GLU A 58 -0.48 -18.18 9.08
C GLU A 58 -1.66 -18.19 10.06
N LYS A 59 -2.16 -17.01 10.44
CA LYS A 59 -3.28 -16.88 11.39
C LYS A 59 -4.65 -17.06 10.76
N THR A 60 -4.87 -16.54 9.55
CA THR A 60 -6.20 -16.49 8.91
C THR A 60 -6.40 -17.53 7.82
N GLY A 61 -5.29 -18.02 7.24
CA GLY A 61 -5.30 -18.82 6.03
C GLY A 61 -5.78 -18.06 4.79
N ASN A 62 -5.81 -16.72 4.81
CA ASN A 62 -6.23 -15.91 3.66
C ASN A 62 -5.07 -15.72 2.69
N PRO A 63 -5.13 -16.27 1.46
CA PRO A 63 -3.98 -16.29 0.56
C PRO A 63 -3.94 -15.10 -0.41
N VAL A 64 -4.99 -14.27 -0.45
CA VAL A 64 -5.13 -13.20 -1.44
C VAL A 64 -5.02 -11.83 -0.77
N TYR A 65 -4.05 -11.04 -1.23
CA TYR A 65 -3.80 -9.68 -0.76
C TYR A 65 -3.74 -8.70 -1.93
N LEU A 66 -4.23 -7.48 -1.72
CA LEU A 66 -4.00 -6.34 -2.59
C LEU A 66 -2.71 -5.63 -2.16
N HIS A 67 -1.69 -5.67 -3.00
CA HIS A 67 -0.43 -4.97 -2.76
C HIS A 67 -0.48 -3.53 -3.31
N ILE A 68 -0.38 -2.55 -2.41
CA ILE A 68 -0.31 -1.12 -2.76
C ILE A 68 1.11 -0.62 -2.52
N LYS A 69 1.76 -0.14 -3.58
CA LYS A 69 3.04 0.54 -3.51
C LYS A 69 2.95 1.91 -4.16
N LYS A 70 3.29 2.96 -3.41
CA LYS A 70 3.33 4.35 -3.87
C LYS A 70 4.79 4.77 -4.00
N THR A 71 5.17 5.26 -5.16
CA THR A 71 6.51 5.82 -5.42
C THR A 71 6.38 7.32 -5.68
N LYS A 72 7.33 8.12 -5.15
CA LYS A 72 7.39 9.54 -5.49
C LYS A 72 7.85 9.66 -6.95
N LYS A 73 7.00 10.23 -7.80
CA LYS A 73 7.39 10.60 -9.15
C LYS A 73 8.27 11.84 -9.06
N LEU A 74 9.53 11.73 -9.48
CA LEU A 74 10.40 12.88 -9.63
C LEU A 74 9.83 13.76 -10.75
N VAL A 75 9.50 15.01 -10.43
CA VAL A 75 9.16 16.00 -11.45
C VAL A 75 10.48 16.51 -12.02
N PRO A 76 10.72 16.41 -13.33
CA PRO A 76 11.90 17.01 -13.93
C PRO A 76 11.92 18.51 -13.61
N GLU A 77 13.03 19.03 -13.08
CA GLU A 77 13.19 20.46 -12.90
C GLU A 77 13.32 21.13 -14.28
N ASP A 78 12.18 21.52 -14.85
CA ASP A 78 12.12 22.28 -16.11
C ASP A 78 12.19 23.80 -15.88
N ARG A 79 12.61 24.22 -14.68
CA ARG A 79 12.87 25.63 -14.40
C ARG A 79 14.36 25.89 -14.54
N PRO A 80 14.80 26.72 -15.50
CA PRO A 80 16.15 27.26 -15.43
C PRO A 80 16.28 27.97 -14.09
N SER A 81 17.28 27.57 -13.31
CA SER A 81 17.62 28.19 -12.02
C SER A 81 17.64 29.70 -12.22
N LYS A 82 16.62 30.40 -11.72
CA LYS A 82 16.58 31.87 -11.80
C LYS A 82 17.78 32.33 -10.99
N LYS A 83 18.81 32.81 -11.67
CA LYS A 83 19.93 33.50 -11.05
C LYS A 83 19.34 34.54 -10.10
N PRO A 84 19.72 34.58 -8.82
CA PRO A 84 19.20 35.58 -7.90
C PRO A 84 19.54 36.95 -8.48
N THR A 85 18.52 37.77 -8.77
CA THR A 85 18.72 39.18 -9.08
C THR A 85 19.21 39.85 -7.80
N LEU A 86 20.42 40.41 -7.86
CA LEU A 86 20.99 41.21 -6.79
C LEU A 86 20.00 42.31 -6.40
N LEU A 87 19.60 42.34 -5.13
CA LEU A 87 18.90 43.47 -4.54
C LEU A 87 19.93 44.60 -4.38
N ALA A 88 19.68 45.74 -5.02
CA ALA A 88 20.35 46.97 -4.66
C ALA A 88 19.62 47.56 -3.44
N ILE A 89 20.37 47.86 -2.38
CA ILE A 89 19.98 48.77 -1.29
C ILE A 89 20.52 50.14 -1.63
#